data_AF-A0A1Q7TUZ2-F1
#
_entry.id   AF-A0A1Q7TUZ2-F1
#
_cell.length_a   1.000
_cell.length_b   1.000
_cell.length_c   1.000
_cell.angle_alpha   90.00
_cell.angle_beta   90.00
_cell.angle_gamma   90.00
#
_symmetry.space_group_name_H-M   'P 1'
#
loop_
_entity.id
_entity.type
_entity.pdbx_description
1 polymer ?
#
loop_
_entity_poly.entity_id
_entity_poly.type
_entity_poly.pdbx_seq_one_letter_code
_entity_poly.pdbx_strand_id
1 'polypeptide(L)' 'MPEEFVPVAKAGLEGCIVECPLHFAQFDVRTGKLVDGPISADVPVYEVRVEGDTVLVKW' A
#
# COMPACT_ATOMS: atom_id res chain seq x y z
N MET A 1 -21.14 -5.97 2.59
CA MET A 1 -21.62 -5.77 3.98
C MET A 1 -20.76 -4.65 4.61
N PRO A 2 -21.16 -3.94 5.67
CA PRO A 2 -20.44 -2.73 6.09
C PRO A 2 -19.10 -2.95 6.81
N GLU A 3 -18.67 -4.21 7.05
CA GLU A 3 -17.45 -4.53 7.82
C GLU A 3 -16.21 -4.89 6.96
N GLU A 4 -16.23 -4.71 5.64
CA GLU A 4 -15.23 -5.32 4.73
C GLU A 4 -14.10 -4.39 4.22
N PHE A 5 -13.64 -3.44 5.04
CA PHE A 5 -12.45 -2.64 4.68
C PHE A 5 -11.40 -2.69 5.78
N VAL A 6 -10.26 -3.31 5.47
CA VAL A 6 -9.08 -3.29 6.35
C VAL A 6 -8.02 -2.37 5.74
N PRO A 7 -7.52 -1.37 6.46
CA PRO A 7 -6.45 -0.50 5.96
C PRO A 7 -5.19 -1.31 5.66
N VAL A 8 -4.62 -1.11 4.47
CA VAL A 8 -3.30 -1.66 4.10
C VAL A 8 -2.20 -1.16 5.04
N ALA A 9 -2.40 -0.02 5.71
CA ALA A 9 -1.48 0.47 6.73
C ALA A 9 -1.27 -0.48 7.93
N LYS A 10 -2.14 -1.48 8.11
CA LYS A 10 -1.99 -2.52 9.14
C LYS A 10 -1.31 -3.80 8.63
N ALA A 11 -0.93 -3.83 7.37
CA ALA A 11 -0.24 -4.95 6.74
C ALA A 11 1.23 -5.05 7.15
N GLY A 12 1.80 -6.24 7.03
CA GLY A 12 3.25 -6.43 7.02
C GLY A 12 3.88 -5.90 5.72
N LEU A 13 5.12 -5.46 5.80
CA LEU A 13 5.96 -5.08 4.66
C LEU A 13 7.13 -6.06 4.55
N GLU A 14 7.21 -6.79 3.43
CA GLU A 14 8.34 -7.66 3.11
C GLU A 14 9.11 -7.10 1.91
N GLY A 15 10.32 -6.60 2.15
CA GLY A 15 11.08 -5.86 1.15
C GLY A 15 10.33 -4.59 0.70
N CYS A 16 9.79 -4.60 -0.52
CA CYS A 16 8.97 -3.51 -1.07
C CYS A 16 7.50 -3.92 -1.27
N ILE A 17 7.09 -5.09 -0.78
CA ILE A 17 5.76 -5.65 -1.00
C ILE A 17 4.93 -5.57 0.28
N VAL A 18 3.75 -4.97 0.18
CA VAL A 18 2.76 -4.91 1.24
C VAL A 18 1.57 -5.82 0.91
N GLU A 19 1.10 -6.60 1.88
CA GLU A 19 0.01 -7.58 1.68
C GLU A 19 -1.26 -7.19 2.43
N CYS A 20 -2.38 -7.04 1.73
CA CYS A 20 -3.67 -6.75 2.33
C CYS A 20 -4.09 -7.88 3.29
N PRO A 21 -4.32 -7.61 4.58
CA PRO A 21 -4.61 -8.66 5.56
C PRO A 21 -5.98 -9.33 5.39
N LEU A 22 -6.86 -8.78 4.54
CA LEU A 22 -8.20 -9.32 4.31
C LEU A 22 -8.26 -10.24 3.09
N HIS A 23 -7.70 -9.77 1.96
CA HIS A 23 -7.82 -10.46 0.67
C HIS A 23 -6.48 -10.96 0.12
N PHE A 24 -5.39 -10.78 0.89
CA PHE A 24 -4.03 -11.21 0.57
C PHE A 24 -3.47 -10.64 -0.75
N ALA A 25 -4.03 -9.52 -1.22
CA ALA A 25 -3.51 -8.82 -2.38
C ALA A 25 -2.20 -8.12 -2.05
N GLN A 26 -1.21 -8.27 -2.93
CA GLN A 26 0.15 -7.79 -2.76
C GLN A 26 0.42 -6.60 -3.68
N PHE A 27 1.04 -5.55 -3.15
CA PHE A 27 1.34 -4.32 -3.90
C PHE A 27 2.79 -3.90 -3.70
N ASP A 28 3.45 -3.40 -4.76
CA ASP A 28 4.77 -2.78 -4.66
C ASP A 28 4.62 -1.32 -4.19
N VAL A 29 5.08 -1.00 -2.99
CA VAL A 29 4.90 0.32 -2.35
C VAL A 29 5.57 1.48 -3.11
N ARG A 30 6.50 1.18 -4.04
CA ARG A 30 7.20 2.21 -4.83
C ARG A 30 6.40 2.67 -6.03
N THR A 31 5.52 1.81 -6.54
CA THR A 31 4.81 2.03 -7.81
C THR A 31 3.30 1.96 -7.66
N GLY A 32 2.80 1.38 -6.56
CA GLY A 32 1.39 1.11 -6.33
C GLY A 32 0.86 -0.07 -7.15
N LYS A 33 1.72 -0.72 -7.94
CA LYS A 33 1.30 -1.80 -8.81
C LYS A 33 0.88 -3.02 -8.01
N LEU A 34 -0.24 -3.61 -8.42
CA LEU A 34 -0.60 -4.94 -7.98
C LEU A 34 0.47 -5.94 -8.47
N VAL A 35 0.95 -6.77 -7.56
CA VAL A 35 1.93 -7.82 -7.86
C VAL A 35 1.24 -9.19 -7.93
N ASP A 36 0.35 -9.48 -6.97
CA ASP A 36 -0.42 -10.73 -6.92
C ASP A 36 -1.73 -10.56 -6.13
N GLY A 37 -2.67 -11.47 -6.32
CA GLY A 37 -3.91 -11.55 -5.54
C GLY A 37 -5.20 -11.28 -6.34
N PRO A 38 -6.37 -11.30 -5.66
CA PRO A 38 -7.68 -11.31 -6.31
C PRO A 38 -8.17 -9.93 -6.79
N ILE A 39 -7.40 -8.87 -6.51
CA ILE A 39 -7.75 -7.49 -6.87
C ILE A 39 -7.35 -7.23 -8.32
N SER A 40 -8.09 -6.38 -9.04
CA SER A 40 -7.85 -6.13 -10.47
C SER A 40 -7.29 -4.73 -10.77
N ALA A 41 -6.85 -3.98 -9.75
CA ALA A 41 -6.42 -2.60 -9.90
C ALA A 41 -5.20 -2.25 -9.02
N ASP A 42 -4.34 -1.39 -9.57
CA ASP A 42 -3.24 -0.73 -8.88
C ASP A 42 -3.78 0.26 -7.81
N VAL A 43 -2.97 0.56 -6.80
CA VAL A 43 -3.27 1.57 -5.76
C VAL A 43 -2.60 2.90 -6.07
N PRO A 44 -3.17 4.04 -5.65
CA PRO A 44 -2.55 5.34 -5.85
C PRO A 44 -1.21 5.43 -5.10
N VAL A 45 -0.25 6.11 -5.73
CA VAL A 45 1.03 6.49 -5.11
C VAL A 45 1.11 8.00 -4.97
N TYR A 46 1.81 8.42 -3.93
CA TYR A 46 2.04 9.82 -3.61
C TYR A 46 3.53 10.09 -3.57
N GLU A 47 3.94 11.25 -4.07
CA GLU A 47 5.34 11.68 -4.02
C GLU A 47 5.73 11.94 -2.56
N VAL A 48 6.85 11.37 -2.13
CA VAL A 48 7.36 11.49 -0.76
C VAL A 48 8.74 12.15 -0.79
N ARG A 49 8.95 13.10 0.13
CA ARG A 49 10.24 13.77 0.33
C ARG A 49 10.63 13.75 1.81
N VAL A 50 11.92 13.59 2.09
CA VAL A 50 12.47 13.72 3.44
C VAL A 50 13.18 15.06 3.57
N GLU A 51 12.83 15.84 4.59
CA GLU A 51 13.46 17.12 4.95
C GLU A 51 13.91 17.06 6.42
N GLY A 52 15.21 16.85 6.65
CA GLY A 52 15.74 16.59 8.00
C GLY A 52 15.11 15.34 8.59
N ASP A 53 14.44 15.49 9.74
CA ASP A 53 13.70 14.42 10.42
C ASP A 53 12.21 14.35 10.04
N THR A 54 11.78 15.13 9.04
CA THR A 54 10.38 15.20 8.61
C THR A 54 10.15 14.48 7.28
N VAL A 55 9.10 13.67 7.21
CA VAL A 55 8.62 13.05 5.96
C VAL A 55 7.41 13.83 5.44
N LEU A 56 7.51 14.36 4.23
CA LEU A 56 6.48 15.12 3.53
C LEU A 56 5.82 14.24 2.46
N VAL A 57 4.49 14.33 2.35
CA VAL A 57 3.69 13.62 1.33
C VAL A 57 2.95 14.66 0.51
N LYS A 58 3.06 14.57 -0.82
CA LYS A 58 2.31 15.42 -1.75
C LYS A 58 0.91 14.85 -1.94
N TRP A 59 -0.11 15.63 -1.60
CA TRP A 59 -1.52 15.24 -1.68
C TRP A 59 -2.17 15.70 -2.98
#